data_AF-A0A7W1LDT5-F1
#
_entry.id   AF-A0A7W1LDT5-F1
#
_cell.length_a   1.000
_cell.length_b   1.000
_cell.length_c   1.000
_cell.angle_alpha   90.00
_cell.angle_beta   90.00
_cell.angle_gamma   90.00
#
_symmetry.space_group_name_H-M   'P 1'
#
loop_
_entity.id
_entity.type
_entity.pdbx_description
1 polymer ?
#
loop_
_entity_poly.entity_id
_entity_poly.type
_entity_poly.pdbx_seq_one_letter_code
_entity_poly.pdbx_strand_id
1 'polypeptide(L)'
;PTKMAIGMMLTGLSFFILYFAATQGEGQKPTSEQLAGGSFRINERVAGNLKADGVPQDVLDKILVAKDADGKNLINDVKFSVKEDETTKQKISGEQHFIDVVNGVAPGAGTQYRDAFLQRSYLFQVSPFWLILAYAVISLGELMLSPMGLSLVSKVAPIRMRGLLMGGWFVATAIGNKLTMIGIYWSIWYQSSFFIILGAMAIVMSIVLFILLKPLKRAMPGV
;
A
#
# COMPACT_ATOMS: atom_id res chain seq x y z
N PRO A 1 4.87 -29.71 -7.50
CA PRO A 1 3.75 -29.51 -6.56
C PRO A 1 4.17 -28.96 -5.19
N THR A 2 5.04 -29.65 -4.42
CA THR A 2 5.49 -29.15 -3.10
C THR A 2 6.27 -27.83 -3.21
N LYS A 3 7.12 -27.68 -4.24
CA LYS A 3 7.83 -26.43 -4.53
C LYS A 3 6.89 -25.25 -4.85
N MET A 4 5.73 -25.52 -5.45
CA MET A 4 4.72 -24.49 -5.74
C MET A 4 4.04 -23.96 -4.46
N ALA A 5 3.73 -24.85 -3.51
CA ALA A 5 3.18 -24.44 -2.21
C ALA A 5 4.19 -23.61 -1.41
N ILE A 6 5.47 -23.98 -1.46
CA ILE A 6 6.56 -23.19 -0.85
C ILE A 6 6.65 -21.80 -1.50
N GLY A 7 6.57 -21.72 -2.83
CA GLY A 7 6.56 -20.44 -3.55
C GLY A 7 5.42 -19.51 -3.10
N MET A 8 4.19 -20.01 -3.00
CA MET A 8 3.06 -19.23 -2.49
C MET A 8 3.21 -18.82 -1.02
N MET A 9 3.82 -19.68 -0.19
CA MET A 9 4.11 -19.34 1.20
C MET A 9 5.16 -18.21 1.30
N LEU A 10 6.18 -18.21 0.44
CA LEU A 10 7.15 -17.11 0.34
C LEU A 10 6.50 -15.80 -0.12
N THR A 11 5.59 -15.86 -1.10
CA THR A 11 4.80 -14.68 -1.49
C THR A 11 3.93 -14.16 -0.34
N GLY A 12 3.32 -15.04 0.46
CA GLY A 12 2.63 -14.61 1.68
C GLY A 12 3.58 -13.95 2.68
N LEU A 13 4.74 -14.55 2.91
CA LEU A 13 5.76 -14.05 3.84
C LEU A 13 6.26 -12.65 3.44
N SER A 14 6.45 -12.36 2.15
CA SER A 14 6.87 -11.01 1.71
C SER A 14 5.84 -9.94 2.07
N PHE A 15 4.54 -10.23 1.96
CA PHE A 15 3.48 -9.33 2.41
C PHE A 15 3.45 -9.19 3.94
N PHE A 16 3.76 -10.25 4.69
CA PHE A 16 3.91 -10.14 6.16
C PHE A 16 5.11 -9.26 6.55
N ILE A 17 6.23 -9.34 5.83
CA ILE A 17 7.39 -8.45 6.03
C ILE A 17 6.96 -6.99 5.81
N LEU A 18 6.21 -6.72 4.74
CA LEU A 18 5.67 -5.39 4.47
C LEU A 18 4.62 -4.94 5.50
N TYR A 19 3.82 -5.87 6.03
CA TYR A 19 2.91 -5.60 7.13
C TYR A 19 3.67 -5.10 8.36
N PHE A 20 4.74 -5.79 8.78
CA PHE A 20 5.55 -5.35 9.91
C PHE A 20 6.19 -3.99 9.64
N ALA A 21 6.75 -3.78 8.45
CA ALA A 21 7.28 -2.48 8.05
C ALA A 21 6.21 -1.38 8.14
N ALA A 22 5.01 -1.64 7.63
CA ALA A 22 3.89 -0.70 7.67
C ALA A 22 3.45 -0.41 9.11
N THR A 23 3.32 -1.42 9.98
CA THR A 23 2.98 -1.18 11.40
C THR A 23 4.04 -0.35 12.13
N GLN A 24 5.33 -0.56 11.83
CA GLN A 24 6.40 0.27 12.37
C GLN A 24 6.30 1.71 11.89
N GLY A 25 6.02 1.92 10.60
CA GLY A 25 5.84 3.25 10.02
C GLY A 25 4.59 3.98 10.51
N GLU A 26 3.47 3.27 10.66
CA GLU A 26 2.20 3.82 11.17
C GLU A 26 2.29 4.20 12.66
N GLY A 27 3.13 3.50 13.43
CA GLY A 27 3.36 3.79 14.83
C GLY A 27 4.24 5.02 15.10
N GLN A 28 4.93 5.56 14.08
CA GLN A 28 5.77 6.75 14.24
C GLN A 28 4.90 8.01 14.31
N LYS A 29 4.85 8.63 15.49
CA LYS A 29 4.34 10.01 15.62
C LYS A 29 5.44 10.98 15.16
N PRO A 30 5.08 12.09 14.49
CA PRO A 30 6.05 13.12 14.15
C PRO A 30 6.78 13.64 15.39
N THR A 31 8.12 13.58 15.38
CA THR A 31 8.93 14.27 16.40
C THR A 31 8.77 15.78 16.23
N SER A 32 8.87 16.56 17.30
CA SER A 32 8.76 18.04 17.26
C SER A 32 9.70 18.67 16.22
N GLU A 33 10.91 18.12 16.04
CA GLU A 33 11.88 18.56 15.03
C GLU A 33 11.44 18.22 13.59
N GLN A 34 10.72 17.12 13.39
CA GLN A 34 10.20 16.69 12.09
C GLN A 34 8.93 17.46 11.70
N LEU A 35 8.10 17.85 12.67
CA LEU A 35 7.00 18.80 12.47
C LEU A 35 7.56 20.18 12.08
N ALA A 36 8.59 20.63 12.80
CA ALA A 36 9.28 21.89 12.49
C ALA A 36 9.91 21.87 11.08
N GLY A 37 10.50 20.74 10.70
CA GLY A 37 11.10 20.47 9.39
C GLY A 37 10.09 20.16 8.27
N GLY A 38 8.82 19.94 8.60
CA GLY A 38 7.76 19.81 7.60
C GLY A 38 7.68 18.45 6.88
N SER A 39 8.14 17.39 7.50
CA SER A 39 8.22 16.08 6.84
C SER A 39 6.92 15.27 6.89
N PHE A 40 5.75 15.89 7.10
CA PHE A 40 4.47 15.21 7.24
C PHE A 40 3.53 15.40 6.04
N ARG A 41 2.52 14.54 5.94
CA ARG A 41 1.51 14.51 4.86
C ARG A 41 0.11 14.25 5.43
N ILE A 42 -0.91 14.71 4.71
CA ILE A 42 -2.33 14.50 5.03
C ILE A 42 -3.02 13.91 3.80
N ASN A 43 -3.84 12.87 4.01
CA ASN A 43 -4.64 12.24 2.96
C ASN A 43 -6.08 11.99 3.45
N GLU A 44 -6.91 11.41 2.58
CA GLU A 44 -8.30 11.02 2.87
C GLU A 44 -8.45 10.19 4.16
N ARG A 45 -7.50 9.31 4.46
CA ARG A 45 -7.49 8.55 5.72
C ARG A 45 -7.35 9.45 6.95
N VAL A 46 -6.44 10.43 6.90
CA VAL A 46 -6.28 11.39 8.00
C VAL A 46 -7.53 12.24 8.16
N ALA A 47 -8.13 12.68 7.06
CA ALA A 47 -9.41 13.40 7.09
C ALA A 47 -10.52 12.57 7.77
N GLY A 48 -10.61 11.27 7.48
CA GLY A 48 -11.53 10.36 8.17
C GLY A 48 -11.32 10.32 9.69
N ASN A 49 -10.07 10.29 10.14
CA ASN A 49 -9.73 10.32 11.57
C ASN A 49 -9.98 11.70 12.21
N LEU A 50 -9.74 12.78 11.48
CA LEU A 50 -10.01 14.16 11.93
C LEU A 50 -11.50 14.45 12.09
N LYS A 51 -12.35 13.82 11.26
CA LYS A 51 -13.80 13.84 11.45
C LYS A 51 -14.19 13.26 12.81
N ALA A 52 -13.52 12.19 13.25
CA ALA A 52 -13.75 11.60 14.57
C ALA A 52 -13.23 12.49 15.71
N ASP A 53 -12.22 13.32 15.46
CA ASP A 53 -11.68 14.30 16.41
C ASP A 53 -12.45 15.64 16.42
N GLY A 54 -13.58 15.73 15.69
CA GLY A 54 -14.49 16.88 15.73
C GLY A 54 -14.26 17.95 14.67
N VAL A 55 -13.39 17.72 13.67
CA VAL A 55 -13.23 18.65 12.53
C VAL A 55 -14.47 18.59 11.62
N PRO A 56 -15.12 19.73 11.31
CA PRO A 56 -16.28 19.77 10.44
C PRO A 56 -16.01 19.19 9.04
N GLN A 57 -16.96 18.42 8.52
CA GLN A 57 -16.81 17.76 7.21
C GLN A 57 -16.65 18.76 6.06
N ASP A 58 -17.29 19.92 6.13
CA ASP A 58 -17.13 21.01 5.14
C ASP A 58 -15.68 21.51 5.03
N VAL A 59 -14.97 21.57 6.15
CA VAL A 59 -13.55 21.96 6.18
C VAL A 59 -12.68 20.88 5.56
N LEU A 60 -12.95 19.61 5.88
CA LEU A 60 -12.19 18.47 5.36
C LEU A 60 -12.37 18.31 3.84
N ASP A 61 -13.58 18.48 3.33
CA ASP A 61 -13.87 18.38 1.90
C ASP A 61 -13.17 19.50 1.12
N LYS A 62 -13.16 20.73 1.67
CA LYS A 62 -12.42 21.86 1.09
C LYS A 62 -10.92 21.60 1.07
N ILE A 63 -10.35 21.06 2.15
CA ILE A 63 -8.92 20.73 2.25
C ILE A 63 -8.51 19.62 1.28
N LEU A 64 -9.33 18.58 1.10
CA LEU A 64 -9.01 17.44 0.24
C LEU A 64 -9.14 17.76 -1.25
N VAL A 65 -10.05 18.66 -1.62
CA VAL A 65 -10.33 19.05 -3.01
C VAL A 65 -9.53 20.29 -3.43
N ALA A 66 -8.90 20.99 -2.48
CA ALA A 66 -8.09 22.18 -2.74
C ALA A 66 -6.98 21.89 -3.75
N LYS A 67 -7.06 22.59 -4.89
CA LYS A 67 -6.08 22.54 -5.97
C LYS A 67 -5.52 23.92 -6.26
N ASP A 68 -4.25 23.94 -6.64
CA ASP A 68 -3.55 25.12 -7.13
C ASP A 68 -4.06 25.51 -8.54
N ALA A 69 -3.70 26.68 -9.03
CA ALA A 69 -4.02 27.16 -10.38
C ALA A 69 -3.58 26.18 -11.48
N ASP A 70 -2.53 25.38 -11.22
CA ASP A 70 -2.02 24.31 -12.09
C ASP A 70 -2.80 22.98 -11.99
N GLY A 71 -3.85 22.91 -11.17
CA GLY A 71 -4.64 21.69 -10.94
C GLY A 71 -3.98 20.66 -10.02
N LYS A 72 -2.83 20.98 -9.39
CA LYS A 72 -2.15 20.13 -8.41
C LYS A 72 -2.82 20.24 -7.05
N ASN A 73 -2.86 19.16 -6.27
CA ASN A 73 -3.39 19.19 -4.91
C ASN A 73 -2.56 20.12 -4.03
N LEU A 74 -3.21 20.94 -3.20
CA LEU A 74 -2.56 21.85 -2.26
C LEU A 74 -2.19 21.15 -0.94
N ILE A 75 -3.01 20.18 -0.52
CA ILE A 75 -2.88 19.55 0.80
C ILE A 75 -2.90 18.02 0.73
N ASN A 76 -3.77 17.43 -0.11
CA ASN A 76 -3.90 15.97 -0.23
C ASN A 76 -2.63 15.32 -0.80
N ASP A 77 -1.98 14.51 0.04
CA ASP A 77 -0.68 13.84 -0.16
C ASP A 77 0.50 14.79 -0.46
N VAL A 78 0.37 16.07 -0.12
CA VAL A 78 1.46 17.05 -0.27
C VAL A 78 2.39 16.98 0.92
N LYS A 79 3.71 16.95 0.66
CA LYS A 79 4.74 17.03 1.70
C LYS A 79 5.01 18.49 2.03
N PHE A 80 4.78 18.88 3.28
CA PHE A 80 4.87 20.27 3.71
C PHE A 80 6.25 20.67 4.23
N SER A 81 7.29 20.73 3.39
CA SER A 81 8.64 21.11 3.86
C SER A 81 8.75 22.59 4.26
N VAL A 82 9.76 22.92 5.07
CA VAL A 82 10.20 24.31 5.31
C VAL A 82 10.34 25.02 3.96
N LYS A 83 9.65 26.15 3.80
CA LYS A 83 9.80 27.05 2.67
C LYS A 83 10.39 28.37 3.13
N GLU A 84 11.21 28.95 2.29
CA GLU A 84 11.69 30.32 2.45
C GLU A 84 10.66 31.24 1.77
N ASP A 85 10.12 32.19 2.53
CA ASP A 85 9.14 33.15 2.00
C ASP A 85 9.83 34.06 0.97
N GLU A 86 9.26 34.13 -0.25
CA GLU A 86 9.83 34.88 -1.37
C GLU A 86 9.90 36.40 -1.10
N THR A 87 9.10 36.90 -0.15
CA THR A 87 9.04 38.34 0.15
C THR A 87 9.87 38.77 1.37
N THR A 88 10.09 37.90 2.36
CA THR A 88 10.77 38.25 3.62
C THR A 88 12.07 37.48 3.87
N LYS A 89 12.41 36.47 3.04
CA LYS A 89 13.55 35.55 3.24
C LYS A 89 13.60 34.89 4.64
N GLN A 90 12.47 34.83 5.33
CA GLN A 90 12.35 34.10 6.60
C GLN A 90 12.00 32.64 6.32
N LYS A 91 12.64 31.74 7.07
CA LYS A 91 12.34 30.31 7.04
C LYS A 91 11.02 30.07 7.76
N ILE A 92 9.97 29.80 7.01
CA ILE A 92 8.68 29.40 7.57
C ILE A 92 8.75 27.91 7.89
N SER A 93 8.52 27.55 9.15
CA SER A 93 8.45 26.15 9.57
C SER A 93 7.40 25.40 8.76
N GLY A 94 7.63 24.12 8.45
CA GLY A 94 6.70 23.32 7.66
C GLY A 94 5.30 23.21 8.29
N GLU A 95 5.23 23.28 9.62
CA GLU A 95 3.99 23.40 10.38
C GLU A 95 3.24 24.71 10.08
N GLN A 96 3.93 25.84 10.13
CA GLN A 96 3.32 27.15 9.88
C GLN A 96 2.87 27.28 8.43
N HIS A 97 3.68 26.80 7.48
CA HIS A 97 3.30 26.73 6.07
C HIS A 97 2.05 25.87 5.86
N PHE A 98 1.91 24.75 6.57
CA PHE A 98 0.68 23.95 6.54
C PHE A 98 -0.53 24.73 7.08
N ILE A 99 -0.39 25.40 8.22
CA ILE A 99 -1.47 26.19 8.84
C ILE A 99 -1.91 27.33 7.89
N ASP A 100 -0.97 28.01 7.25
CA ASP A 100 -1.24 29.11 6.33
C ASP A 100 -1.98 28.62 5.07
N VAL A 101 -1.57 27.47 4.51
CA VAL A 101 -2.26 26.85 3.37
C VAL A 101 -3.67 26.40 3.75
N VAL A 102 -3.85 25.81 4.93
CA VAL A 102 -5.18 25.42 5.42
C VAL A 102 -6.07 26.65 5.63
N ASN A 103 -5.54 27.73 6.22
CA ASN A 103 -6.29 28.97 6.43
C ASN A 103 -6.65 29.67 5.12
N GLY A 104 -5.80 29.54 4.08
CA GLY A 104 -6.11 30.03 2.73
C GLY A 104 -7.29 29.30 2.07
N VAL A 105 -7.51 28.03 2.43
CA VAL A 105 -8.62 27.19 1.92
C VAL A 105 -9.87 27.30 2.80
N ALA A 106 -9.68 27.32 4.12
CA ALA A 106 -10.73 27.36 5.14
C ALA A 106 -10.30 28.33 6.25
N PRO A 107 -10.78 29.59 6.23
CA PRO A 107 -10.34 30.63 7.16
C PRO A 107 -10.51 30.21 8.63
N GLY A 108 -9.40 30.26 9.39
CA GLY A 108 -9.37 29.94 10.83
C GLY A 108 -9.34 28.45 11.18
N ALA A 109 -9.53 27.54 10.21
CA ALA A 109 -9.51 26.12 10.47
C ALA A 109 -8.11 25.59 10.81
N GLY A 110 -7.07 26.18 10.20
CA GLY A 110 -5.68 25.77 10.42
C GLY A 110 -5.20 26.08 11.83
N THR A 111 -5.66 27.19 12.42
CA THR A 111 -5.33 27.57 13.80
C THR A 111 -6.21 26.86 14.82
N GLN A 112 -7.51 26.70 14.54
CA GLN A 112 -8.46 26.07 15.47
C GLN A 112 -8.22 24.56 15.66
N TYR A 113 -7.90 23.83 14.58
CA TYR A 113 -7.72 22.38 14.61
C TYR A 113 -6.25 21.95 14.47
N ARG A 114 -5.32 22.87 14.72
CA ARG A 114 -3.87 22.66 14.62
C ARG A 114 -3.44 21.35 15.26
N ASP A 115 -3.77 21.16 16.54
CA ASP A 115 -3.28 20.01 17.30
C ASP A 115 -3.86 18.69 16.77
N ALA A 116 -5.12 18.70 16.31
CA ALA A 116 -5.74 17.55 15.67
C ALA A 116 -5.04 17.19 14.34
N PHE A 117 -4.78 18.18 13.49
CA PHE A 117 -4.04 17.98 12.23
C PHE A 117 -2.64 17.46 12.47
N LEU A 118 -1.86 18.06 13.39
CA LEU A 118 -0.47 17.69 13.63
C LEU A 118 -0.34 16.33 14.34
N GLN A 119 -1.25 16.01 15.25
CA GLN A 119 -1.26 14.71 15.93
C GLN A 119 -1.65 13.55 15.00
N ARG A 120 -2.50 13.81 13.99
CA ARG A 120 -2.95 12.82 13.01
C ARG A 120 -2.12 12.81 11.73
N SER A 121 -1.22 13.77 11.57
CA SER A 121 -0.25 13.81 10.47
C SER A 121 0.67 12.60 10.54
N TYR A 122 0.80 11.89 9.44
CA TYR A 122 1.63 10.69 9.38
C TYR A 122 3.00 11.00 8.79
N LEU A 123 4.00 10.31 9.34
CA LEU A 123 5.36 10.32 8.87
C LEU A 123 5.73 8.89 8.49
N PHE A 124 5.48 8.52 7.23
CA PHE A 124 5.89 7.21 6.73
C PHE A 124 7.38 7.21 6.45
N GLN A 125 8.16 6.91 7.48
CA GLN A 125 9.59 6.67 7.35
C GLN A 125 9.91 5.29 7.91
N VAL A 126 10.24 4.38 7.00
CA VAL A 126 10.70 3.03 7.31
C VAL A 126 12.04 2.82 6.62
N SER A 127 12.88 1.97 7.20
CA SER A 127 14.17 1.64 6.59
C SER A 127 13.95 1.01 5.19
N PRO A 128 14.68 1.44 4.15
CA PRO A 128 14.63 0.83 2.81
C PRO A 128 14.93 -0.68 2.82
N PHE A 129 15.62 -1.16 3.85
CA PHE A 129 15.94 -2.57 4.03
C PHE A 129 14.69 -3.47 4.03
N TRP A 130 13.56 -2.99 4.58
CA TRP A 130 12.30 -3.74 4.58
C TRP A 130 11.80 -4.05 3.18
N LEU A 131 11.91 -3.08 2.26
CA LEU A 131 11.54 -3.26 0.86
C LEU A 131 12.49 -4.24 0.18
N ILE A 132 13.80 -4.08 0.35
CA ILE A 132 14.80 -4.97 -0.22
C ILE A 132 14.52 -6.42 0.19
N LEU A 133 14.27 -6.65 1.48
CA LEU A 133 13.96 -7.98 2.00
C LEU A 133 12.66 -8.54 1.43
N ALA A 134 11.59 -7.76 1.40
CA ALA A 134 10.31 -8.20 0.84
C ALA A 134 10.42 -8.55 -0.66
N TYR A 135 11.14 -7.72 -1.43
CA TYR A 135 11.40 -7.96 -2.85
C TYR A 135 12.28 -9.19 -3.09
N ALA A 136 13.28 -9.42 -2.23
CA ALA A 136 14.08 -10.64 -2.30
C ALA A 136 13.23 -11.90 -2.07
N VAL A 137 12.37 -11.89 -1.04
CA VAL A 137 11.50 -13.03 -0.70
C VAL A 137 10.45 -13.29 -1.77
N ILE A 138 9.78 -12.24 -2.29
CA ILE A 138 8.77 -12.43 -3.34
C ILE A 138 9.41 -12.94 -4.64
N SER A 139 10.60 -12.45 -4.99
CA SER A 139 11.33 -12.91 -6.17
C SER A 139 11.68 -14.40 -6.07
N LEU A 140 12.12 -14.86 -4.89
CA LEU A 140 12.32 -16.29 -4.64
C LEU A 140 11.02 -17.09 -4.78
N GLY A 141 9.89 -16.55 -4.29
CA GLY A 141 8.57 -17.15 -4.49
C GLY A 141 8.20 -17.27 -5.97
N GLU A 142 8.39 -16.21 -6.75
CA GLU A 142 8.10 -16.18 -8.18
C GLU A 142 8.96 -17.13 -9.00
N LEU A 143 10.25 -17.28 -8.64
CA LEU A 143 11.15 -18.25 -9.25
C LEU A 143 10.68 -19.70 -9.04
N MET A 144 9.94 -19.98 -7.96
CA MET A 144 9.37 -21.30 -7.71
C MET A 144 8.02 -21.50 -8.41
N LEU A 145 7.26 -20.42 -8.63
CA LEU A 145 5.91 -20.46 -9.19
C LEU A 145 5.91 -20.45 -10.72
N SER A 146 6.65 -19.54 -11.36
CA SER A 146 6.59 -19.30 -12.80
C SER A 146 7.03 -20.50 -13.66
N PRO A 147 8.17 -21.20 -13.43
CA PRO A 147 8.52 -22.37 -14.22
C PRO A 147 7.64 -23.59 -13.91
N MET A 148 7.14 -23.70 -12.67
CA MET A 148 6.33 -24.84 -12.26
C MET A 148 4.90 -24.76 -12.81
N GLY A 149 4.30 -23.56 -12.87
CA GLY A 149 2.96 -23.35 -13.40
C GLY A 149 2.83 -23.77 -14.87
N LEU A 150 3.71 -23.24 -15.72
CA LEU A 150 3.74 -23.59 -17.15
C LEU A 150 4.10 -25.06 -17.39
N SER A 151 5.01 -25.64 -16.59
CA SER A 151 5.35 -27.05 -16.68
C SER A 151 4.16 -27.95 -16.30
N LEU A 152 3.37 -27.57 -15.30
CA LEU A 152 2.21 -28.35 -14.89
C LEU A 152 1.11 -28.34 -15.95
N VAL A 153 0.82 -27.17 -16.53
CA VAL A 153 -0.18 -27.04 -17.59
C VAL A 153 0.24 -27.86 -18.82
N SER A 154 1.51 -27.83 -19.21
CA SER A 154 1.99 -28.60 -20.38
C SER A 154 1.98 -30.12 -20.15
N LYS A 155 2.25 -30.60 -18.93
CA LYS A 155 2.29 -32.03 -18.61
C LYS A 155 0.91 -32.65 -18.34
N VAL A 156 -0.02 -31.89 -17.77
CA VAL A 156 -1.39 -32.35 -17.45
C VAL A 156 -2.31 -32.25 -18.67
N ALA A 157 -2.00 -31.37 -19.61
CA ALA A 157 -2.87 -31.11 -20.74
C ALA A 157 -2.94 -32.30 -21.72
N PRO A 158 -4.16 -32.78 -22.09
CA PRO A 158 -4.33 -33.77 -23.14
C PRO A 158 -3.79 -33.23 -24.47
N ILE A 159 -3.11 -34.07 -25.27
CA ILE A 159 -2.43 -33.70 -26.51
C ILE A 159 -3.30 -32.83 -27.43
N ARG A 160 -4.59 -33.17 -27.55
CA ARG A 160 -5.61 -32.49 -28.36
C ARG A 160 -6.07 -31.12 -27.85
N MET A 161 -5.92 -30.83 -26.55
CA MET A 161 -6.41 -29.62 -25.88
C MET A 161 -5.29 -28.76 -25.27
N ARG A 162 -4.02 -29.04 -25.59
CA ARG A 162 -2.86 -28.30 -25.05
C ARG A 162 -2.95 -26.79 -25.29
N GLY A 163 -3.37 -26.37 -26.50
CA GLY A 163 -3.55 -24.95 -26.82
C GLY A 163 -4.62 -24.27 -25.96
N LEU A 164 -5.75 -24.96 -25.72
CA LEU A 164 -6.85 -24.42 -24.91
C LEU A 164 -6.45 -24.27 -23.43
N LEU A 165 -5.75 -25.27 -22.86
CA LEU A 165 -5.32 -25.23 -21.46
C LEU A 165 -4.20 -24.21 -21.22
N MET A 166 -3.30 -24.01 -22.21
CA MET A 166 -2.36 -22.89 -22.19
C MET A 166 -3.08 -21.53 -22.28
N GLY A 167 -4.13 -21.43 -23.10
CA GLY A 167 -5.02 -20.26 -23.10
C GLY A 167 -5.63 -20.02 -21.72
N GLY A 168 -6.07 -21.07 -21.03
CA GLY A 168 -6.58 -21.01 -19.66
C GLY A 168 -5.57 -20.45 -18.65
N TRP A 169 -4.29 -20.81 -18.78
CA TRP A 169 -3.21 -20.23 -17.97
C TRP A 169 -3.10 -18.71 -18.16
N PHE A 170 -3.11 -18.24 -19.41
CA PHE A 170 -3.06 -16.80 -19.70
C PHE A 170 -4.30 -16.05 -19.22
N VAL A 171 -5.49 -16.65 -19.35
CA VAL A 171 -6.73 -16.08 -18.83
C VAL A 171 -6.67 -15.96 -17.30
N ALA A 172 -6.15 -16.96 -16.60
CA ALA A 172 -5.96 -16.90 -15.14
C ALA A 172 -5.02 -15.74 -14.75
N THR A 173 -3.91 -15.56 -15.47
CA THR A 173 -3.00 -14.42 -15.27
C THR A 173 -3.68 -13.07 -15.54
N ALA A 174 -4.49 -12.97 -16.60
CA ALA A 174 -5.22 -11.74 -16.91
C ALA A 174 -6.24 -11.38 -15.80
N ILE A 175 -6.94 -12.38 -15.26
CA ILE A 175 -7.85 -12.19 -14.12
C ILE A 175 -7.05 -11.76 -12.88
N GLY A 176 -5.91 -12.39 -12.60
CA GLY A 176 -5.02 -11.99 -11.51
C GLY A 176 -4.58 -10.53 -11.63
N ASN A 177 -4.19 -10.10 -12.83
CA ASN A 177 -3.85 -8.70 -13.09
C ASN A 177 -5.04 -7.76 -12.89
N LYS A 178 -6.26 -8.15 -13.27
CA LYS A 178 -7.46 -7.35 -13.00
C LYS A 178 -7.76 -7.20 -11.51
N LEU A 179 -7.44 -8.21 -10.69
CA LEU A 179 -7.63 -8.16 -9.24
C LEU A 179 -6.67 -7.18 -8.53
N THR A 180 -5.60 -6.72 -9.20
CA THR A 180 -4.72 -5.67 -8.67
C THR A 180 -5.44 -4.33 -8.45
N MET A 181 -6.67 -4.16 -8.96
CA MET A 181 -7.58 -3.05 -8.66
C MET A 181 -7.84 -2.84 -7.17
N ILE A 182 -7.57 -3.84 -6.32
CA ILE A 182 -7.57 -3.67 -4.85
C ILE A 182 -6.63 -2.53 -4.38
N GLY A 183 -5.66 -2.11 -5.20
CA GLY A 183 -4.79 -0.96 -4.94
C GLY A 183 -5.53 0.37 -4.72
N ILE A 184 -6.80 0.50 -5.11
CA ILE A 184 -7.63 1.68 -4.81
C ILE A 184 -7.74 1.90 -3.29
N TYR A 185 -7.71 0.83 -2.49
CA TYR A 185 -7.80 0.92 -1.03
C TYR A 185 -6.52 1.43 -0.35
N TRP A 186 -5.43 1.66 -1.09
CA TRP A 186 -4.15 2.13 -0.55
C TRP A 186 -4.25 3.50 0.15
N SER A 187 -5.06 4.43 -0.37
CA SER A 187 -5.24 5.77 0.21
C SER A 187 -6.24 5.79 1.36
N ILE A 188 -7.16 4.83 1.38
CA ILE A 188 -8.31 4.78 2.29
C ILE A 188 -7.96 3.99 3.56
N TRP A 189 -7.27 2.86 3.41
CA TRP A 189 -6.96 1.96 4.51
C TRP A 189 -5.57 2.22 5.11
N TYR A 190 -5.36 1.67 6.32
CA TYR A 190 -4.01 1.53 6.87
C TYR A 190 -3.19 0.59 5.96
N GLN A 191 -1.96 0.98 5.61
CA GLN A 191 -1.05 0.17 4.80
C GLN A 191 -0.78 -1.19 5.46
N SER A 192 -0.76 -1.24 6.80
CA SER A 192 -0.70 -2.49 7.55
C SER A 192 -1.90 -3.39 7.23
N SER A 193 -3.12 -2.86 7.31
CA SER A 193 -4.36 -3.58 6.98
C SER A 193 -4.38 -4.06 5.52
N PHE A 194 -3.83 -3.26 4.60
CA PHE A 194 -3.69 -3.65 3.20
C PHE A 194 -2.76 -4.85 3.03
N PHE A 195 -1.55 -4.82 3.61
CA PHE A 195 -0.58 -5.91 3.47
C PHE A 195 -0.98 -7.19 4.19
N ILE A 196 -1.62 -7.11 5.37
CA ILE A 196 -2.06 -8.31 6.10
C ILE A 196 -3.15 -9.07 5.35
N ILE A 197 -4.08 -8.37 4.68
CA ILE A 197 -5.12 -9.01 3.88
C ILE A 197 -4.49 -9.74 2.68
N LEU A 198 -3.57 -9.11 1.96
CA LEU A 198 -2.86 -9.74 0.84
C LEU A 198 -2.03 -10.95 1.31
N GLY A 199 -1.29 -10.81 2.40
CA GLY A 199 -0.51 -11.91 2.99
C GLY A 199 -1.39 -13.07 3.46
N ALA A 200 -2.50 -12.78 4.14
CA ALA A 200 -3.45 -13.78 4.60
C ALA A 200 -4.09 -14.52 3.43
N MET A 201 -4.52 -13.82 2.37
CA MET A 201 -5.07 -14.45 1.17
C MET A 201 -4.05 -15.37 0.48
N ALA A 202 -2.79 -14.94 0.38
CA ALA A 202 -1.72 -15.77 -0.18
C ALA A 202 -1.46 -17.03 0.65
N ILE A 203 -1.47 -16.94 1.99
CA ILE A 203 -1.33 -18.09 2.89
C ILE A 203 -2.54 -19.03 2.77
N VAL A 204 -3.76 -18.49 2.76
CA VAL A 204 -4.98 -19.30 2.57
C VAL A 204 -4.92 -20.07 1.26
N MET A 205 -4.52 -19.42 0.16
CA MET A 205 -4.35 -20.10 -1.13
C MET A 205 -3.22 -21.13 -1.11
N SER A 206 -2.14 -20.89 -0.37
CA SER A 206 -1.09 -21.89 -0.15
C SER A 206 -1.63 -23.14 0.56
N ILE A 207 -2.43 -22.97 1.61
CA ILE A 207 -3.09 -24.07 2.35
C ILE A 207 -4.05 -24.83 1.42
N VAL A 208 -4.88 -24.12 0.66
CA VAL A 208 -5.80 -24.72 -0.32
C VAL A 208 -5.04 -25.55 -1.34
N LEU A 209 -3.96 -25.01 -1.92
CA LEU A 209 -3.12 -25.76 -2.85
C LEU A 209 -2.55 -27.00 -2.16
N PHE A 210 -2.04 -26.86 -0.93
CA PHE A 210 -1.48 -27.96 -0.17
C PHE A 210 -2.46 -29.11 0.03
N ILE A 211 -3.73 -28.80 0.34
CA ILE A 211 -4.81 -29.80 0.44
C ILE A 211 -5.07 -30.46 -0.92
N LEU A 212 -5.10 -29.66 -2.00
CA LEU A 212 -5.30 -30.13 -3.38
C LEU A 212 -4.10 -30.91 -3.94
N LEU A 213 -2.93 -30.89 -3.28
CA LEU A 213 -1.77 -31.65 -3.73
C LEU A 213 -2.02 -33.16 -3.72
N LYS A 214 -2.75 -33.67 -2.72
CA LYS A 214 -3.06 -35.12 -2.62
C LYS A 214 -3.87 -35.62 -3.83
N PRO A 215 -5.04 -35.03 -4.16
CA PRO A 215 -5.79 -35.46 -5.35
C PRO A 215 -5.04 -35.18 -6.65
N LEU A 216 -4.31 -34.06 -6.74
CA LEU A 216 -3.54 -33.71 -7.93
C LEU A 216 -2.42 -34.71 -8.24
N LYS A 217 -1.67 -35.16 -7.22
CA LYS A 217 -0.67 -36.23 -7.38
C LYS A 217 -1.30 -37.56 -7.77
N ARG A 218 -2.48 -37.88 -7.21
CA ARG A 218 -3.20 -39.12 -7.54
C ARG A 218 -3.74 -39.13 -8.97
N ALA A 219 -4.11 -37.97 -9.49
CA ALA A 219 -4.55 -37.77 -10.87
C ALA A 219 -3.39 -37.76 -11.90
N MET A 220 -2.13 -37.67 -11.44
CA MET A 220 -0.93 -37.74 -12.28
C MET A 220 -0.01 -38.91 -11.87
N PRO A 221 -0.41 -40.17 -12.08
CA PRO A 221 0.52 -41.29 -11.88
C PRO A 221 1.58 -41.27 -13.00
N GLY A 222 2.77 -40.76 -12.71
CA GLY A 222 3.91 -40.76 -13.64
C GLY A 222 4.65 -39.43 -13.85
N VAL A 223 4.30 -38.37 -13.11
CA VAL A 223 4.97 -37.04 -13.17
C VAL A 223 5.41 -36.56 -11.79
#